data_AF-A0A0Q6U6G5-F1
#
_entry.id   AF-A0A0Q6U6G5-F1
#
_cell.length_a   1.000
_cell.length_b   1.000
_cell.length_c   1.000
_cell.angle_alpha   90.00
_cell.angle_beta   90.00
_cell.angle_gamma   90.00
#
_symmetry.space_group_name_H-M   'P 1'
#
loop_
_entity.id
_entity.type
_entity.pdbx_description
1 polymer ?
#
loop_
_entity_poly.entity_id
_entity_poly.type
_entity_poly.pdbx_seq_one_letter_code
_entity_poly.pdbx_strand_id
1 'polypeptide(L)' 'MQALSIAAAGMMAAADRLQASAQRVASAGAQADRAETLGDVDYVGERVGQISAANDFKANAAVIRTADQMTGALLDLKA' A
#
# COMPACT_ATOMS: atom_id res chain seq x y z
N MET A 1 7.37 19.69 5.46
CA MET A 1 7.56 18.70 6.54
C MET A 1 6.29 17.94 6.88
N GLN A 2 5.16 18.59 7.22
CA GLN A 2 3.90 17.89 7.56
C GLN A 2 3.35 17.00 6.42
N ALA A 3 3.41 17.44 5.17
CA ALA A 3 2.98 16.63 4.02
C ALA A 3 3.83 15.36 3.81
N LEU A 4 5.15 15.44 4.08
CA LEU A 4 6.05 14.28 4.01
C LEU A 4 5.75 13.26 5.11
N SER A 5 5.52 13.72 6.34
CA SER A 5 5.14 12.84 7.45
C SER A 5 3.77 12.19 7.24
N ILE A 6 2.80 12.92 6.66
CA ILE A 6 1.48 12.37 6.32
C ILE A 6 1.61 11.32 5.22
N ALA A 7 2.38 11.62 4.16
CA ALA A 7 2.61 10.67 3.08
C ALA A 7 3.34 9.40 3.57
N ALA A 8 4.36 9.56 4.42
CA ALA A 8 5.05 8.42 5.03
C ALA A 8 4.12 7.58 5.90
N ALA A 9 3.28 8.20 6.73
CA ALA A 9 2.28 7.50 7.53
C ALA A 9 1.24 6.77 6.66
N GLY A 10 0.78 7.42 5.59
CA GLY A 10 -0.13 6.81 4.61
C GLY A 10 0.47 5.59 3.90
N MET A 11 1.76 5.65 3.53
CA MET A 11 2.47 4.51 2.96
C MET A 11 2.59 3.34 3.94
N MET A 12 2.91 3.59 5.22
CA MET A 12 2.98 2.54 6.24
C MET A 12 1.62 1.88 6.45
N ALA A 13 0.56 2.68 6.58
CA ALA A 13 -0.79 2.14 6.72
C ALA A 13 -1.24 1.32 5.50
N ALA A 14 -0.87 1.74 4.28
CA ALA A 14 -1.13 0.97 3.07
C ALA A 14 -0.35 -0.36 3.04
N ALA A 15 0.91 -0.35 3.48
CA ALA A 15 1.74 -1.55 3.58
C ALA A 15 1.17 -2.55 4.61
N ASP A 16 0.73 -2.07 5.77
CA ASP A 16 0.12 -2.91 6.80
C ASP A 16 -1.17 -3.59 6.29
N ARG A 17 -2.02 -2.83 5.59
CA ARG A 17 -3.24 -3.36 4.97
C ARG A 17 -2.94 -4.41 3.91
N LEU A 18 -1.93 -4.17 3.08
CA LEU A 18 -1.48 -5.11 2.06
C LEU A 18 -0.97 -6.41 2.69
N GLN A 19 -0.16 -6.31 3.74
CA GLN A 19 0.37 -7.47 4.45
C GLN A 19 -0.75 -8.28 5.13
N ALA A 20 -1.71 -7.61 5.78
CA ALA A 20 -2.85 -8.29 6.38
C ALA A 20 -3.70 -9.03 5.33
N SER A 21 -3.91 -8.43 4.15
CA SER A 21 -4.60 -9.10 3.03
C SER A 21 -3.82 -10.31 2.51
N ALA A 22 -2.50 -10.16 2.31
CA ALA A 22 -1.64 -11.25 1.86
C ALA A 22 -1.65 -12.43 2.85
N GLN A 23 -1.65 -12.16 4.16
CA GLN A 23 -1.78 -13.19 5.19
C GLN A 23 -3.11 -13.93 5.11
N ARG A 24 -4.24 -13.22 4.94
CA ARG A 24 -5.57 -13.83 4.80
C ARG A 24 -5.67 -14.70 3.55
N VAL A 25 -5.13 -14.25 2.42
CA VAL A 25 -5.09 -15.04 1.18
C VAL A 25 -4.19 -16.26 1.31
N ALA A 26 -3.03 -16.13 1.96
CA ALA A 26 -2.11 -17.26 2.17
C ALA A 26 -2.69 -18.31 3.13
N SER A 27 -3.35 -17.89 4.22
CA SER A 27 -4.04 -18.82 5.12
C SER A 27 -5.18 -19.55 4.42
N ALA A 28 -5.92 -18.84 3.55
CA ALA A 28 -7.00 -19.43 2.76
C ALA A 28 -6.49 -20.53 1.81
N GLY A 29 -5.39 -20.28 1.10
CA GLY A 29 -4.75 -21.29 0.25
C GLY A 29 -4.27 -22.52 1.06
N ALA A 30 -3.64 -22.29 2.21
CA ALA A 30 -3.15 -23.37 3.08
C ALA A 30 -4.28 -24.17 3.77
N GLN A 31 -5.50 -23.62 3.85
CA GLN A 31 -6.70 -24.29 4.34
C GLN A 31 -7.43 -25.03 3.22
N ALA A 32 -7.46 -24.46 2.00
CA ALA A 32 -7.98 -25.13 0.81
C ALA A 32 -7.23 -26.43 0.50
N ASP A 33 -5.91 -26.47 0.69
CA ASP A 33 -5.10 -27.67 0.51
C ASP A 33 -5.36 -28.77 1.58
N ARG A 34 -5.99 -28.42 2.72
CA ARG A 34 -6.18 -29.33 3.87
C ARG A 34 -7.63 -29.73 4.13
N ALA A 35 -8.62 -29.02 3.57
CA ALA A 35 -10.04 -29.28 3.82
C ALA A 35 -10.87 -29.12 2.55
N GLU A 36 -11.66 -30.15 2.19
CA GLU A 36 -12.63 -30.17 1.08
C GLU A 36 -13.74 -29.10 1.19
N THR A 37 -13.79 -28.35 2.30
CA THR A 37 -14.73 -27.24 2.49
C THR A 37 -13.94 -25.94 2.52
N LEU A 38 -13.88 -25.29 1.36
CA LEU A 38 -13.35 -23.94 1.21
C LEU A 38 -14.13 -23.01 2.15
N GLY A 39 -13.50 -22.56 3.24
CA GLY A 39 -13.98 -21.36 3.94
C GLY A 39 -14.02 -20.23 2.92
N ASP A 40 -15.19 -19.63 2.74
CA ASP A 40 -15.53 -18.65 1.70
C ASP A 40 -14.71 -17.36 1.87
N VAL A 41 -13.44 -17.39 1.46
CA VAL A 41 -12.62 -16.18 1.39
C VAL A 41 -13.00 -15.45 0.10
N ASP A 42 -13.52 -14.24 0.24
CA ASP A 42 -13.80 -13.35 -0.88
C ASP A 42 -12.49 -12.88 -1.53
N TYR A 43 -11.96 -13.71 -2.43
CA TYR A 43 -10.76 -13.42 -3.20
C TYR A 43 -10.91 -12.16 -4.05
N VAL A 44 -12.13 -11.84 -4.51
CA VAL A 44 -12.36 -10.64 -5.31
C VAL A 44 -12.21 -9.41 -4.42
N GLY A 45 -12.85 -9.40 -3.26
CA GLY A 45 -12.71 -8.36 -2.24
C GLY A 45 -11.26 -8.17 -1.78
N GLU A 46 -10.54 -9.26 -1.50
CA GLU A 46 -9.13 -9.18 -1.11
C GLU A 46 -8.26 -8.62 -2.24
N ARG A 47 -8.47 -9.03 -3.50
CA ARG A 47 -7.73 -8.49 -4.65
C ARG A 47 -8.00 -7.00 -4.87
N VAL A 48 -9.24 -6.56 -4.71
CA VAL A 48 -9.59 -5.13 -4.75
C VAL A 48 -8.90 -4.38 -3.61
N GLY A 49 -8.91 -4.94 -2.40
CA GLY A 49 -8.20 -4.37 -1.25
C GLY A 49 -6.70 -4.20 -1.50
N GLN A 50 -6.05 -5.21 -2.11
CA GLN A 50 -4.63 -5.14 -2.48
C GLN A 50 -4.36 -4.06 -3.54
N ILE A 51 -5.21 -3.95 -4.56
CA ILE A 51 -5.08 -2.93 -5.61
C ILE A 51 -5.24 -1.52 -5.02
N SER A 52 -6.25 -1.33 -4.18
CA SER A 52 -6.48 -0.05 -3.50
C SER A 52 -5.29 0.32 -2.61
N ALA A 53 -4.78 -0.63 -1.80
CA ALA A 53 -3.60 -0.40 -0.97
C ALA A 53 -2.36 -0.03 -1.81
N ALA A 54 -2.14 -0.69 -2.95
CA ALA A 54 -1.05 -0.37 -3.86
C ALA A 54 -1.21 1.04 -4.48
N ASN A 55 -2.43 1.45 -4.81
CA ASN A 55 -2.71 2.79 -5.31
C ASN A 55 -2.50 3.86 -4.24
N ASP A 56 -2.96 3.62 -3.01
CA ASP A 56 -2.74 4.52 -1.87
C ASP A 56 -1.25 4.71 -1.59
N PHE A 57 -0.46 3.64 -1.65
CA PHE A 57 0.99 3.72 -1.51
C PHE A 57 1.61 4.59 -2.62
N LYS A 58 1.25 4.35 -3.89
CA LYS A 58 1.74 5.13 -5.03
C LYS A 58 1.37 6.61 -4.94
N ALA A 59 0.15 6.92 -4.50
CA ALA A 59 -0.30 8.29 -4.33
C ALA A 59 0.55 9.05 -3.30
N ASN A 60 0.81 8.43 -2.14
CA ASN A 60 1.66 9.02 -1.12
C ASN A 60 3.12 9.15 -1.59
N ALA A 61 3.64 8.17 -2.34
CA ALA A 61 4.97 8.25 -2.94
C ALA A 61 5.09 9.40 -3.97
N ALA A 62 4.03 9.66 -4.74
CA ALA A 62 3.99 10.79 -5.66
C ALA A 62 4.08 12.13 -4.93
N VAL A 63 3.38 12.29 -3.80
CA VAL A 63 3.47 13.51 -2.96
C VAL A 63 4.91 13.74 -2.47
N ILE A 64 5.60 12.68 -2.04
CA ILE A 64 7.00 12.78 -1.60
C ILE A 64 7.89 13.18 -2.77
N ARG A 65 7.71 12.56 -3.94
CA ARG A 65 8.46 12.91 -5.16
C ARG A 65 8.25 14.38 -5.57
N THR A 66 7.03 14.89 -5.49
CA THR A 66 6.75 16.30 -5.78
C THR A 66 7.42 17.21 -4.76
N ALA A 67 7.39 16.87 -3.47
CA ALA A 67 8.09 17.64 -2.43
C ALA A 67 9.62 17.68 -2.66
N ASP A 68 10.21 16.57 -3.11
CA ASP A 68 11.63 16.49 -3.48
C ASP A 68 11.97 17.36 -4.69
N GLN A 69 11.17 17.26 -5.76
CA GLN A 69 11.31 18.10 -6.96
C GLN A 69 11.21 19.60 -6.67
N MET A 70 10.25 20.01 -5.82
CA MET A 70 10.12 21.41 -5.41
C MET A 70 11.33 21.89 -4.61
N THR A 71 11.88 21.03 -3.75
CA THR A 71 13.08 21.36 -2.98
C THR A 71 14.30 21.51 -3.89
N GLY A 72 14.47 20.60 -4.86
CA GLY A 72 15.53 20.68 -5.88
C GLY A 72 15.43 21.95 -6.72
N ALA A 73 14.23 22.29 -7.21
CA ALA A 73 14.03 23.51 -8.00
C ALA A 73 14.35 24.79 -7.22
N LEU A 74 14.09 24.83 -5.91
CA LEU A 74 14.47 25.95 -5.05
C LEU A 74 15.98 26.05 -4.82
N LEU A 75 16.69 24.91 -4.78
CA LEU A 75 18.14 24.87 -4.69
C LEU A 75 18.79 25.33 -5.99
N ASP A 76 18.30 24.83 -7.13
CA ASP A 76 18.79 25.21 -8.46
C ASP A 76 18.63 26.70 -8.74
N LEU A 77 17.54 27.31 -8.26
CA LEU A 77 17.32 28.76 -8.41
C LEU A 77 18.31 29.61 -7.59
N LYS A 78 18.91 29.06 -6.54
CA LYS A 78 19.86 29.77 -5.66
C LYS A 78 21.33 29.50 -5.99
N ALA A 79 21.60 28.57 -6.92
CA ALA A 79 22.92 28.30 -7.46
C ALA A 79 23.23 29.26 -8.62
#